data_AF-A0A956FGL3-F1
#
_entry.id   AF-A0A956FGL3-F1
#
_cell.length_a   1.000
_cell.length_b   1.000
_cell.length_c   1.000
_cell.angle_alpha   90.00
_cell.angle_beta   90.00
_cell.angle_gamma   90.00
#
_symmetry.space_group_name_H-M   'P 1'
#
loop_
_entity.id
_entity.type
_entity.pdbx_description
1 polymer ?
#
loop_
_entity_poly.entity_id
_entity_poly.type
_entity_poly.pdbx_seq_one_letter_code
_entity_poly.pdbx_strand_id
1 'polypeptide(L)'
;MTVELSEHPIDTPAGPRRALVVTPTSPMSIGLAKLEQLRASLDTSEIDQVVIRHIAAHPHGTFHAFVFRGRNRSGPGWWRLDPALGREEQRELGYRLWCSHLVLNRFCAAAGIFENIWFDWTNAEVRAFSAAADRLGGELRERAERSADPPTPNDTLTQLDRWLVERHTFFLAMELDTLLHKILPTRLAETEGELARLRALVAGSPIAALDGLHWYDASR
;
A
#
# COMPACT_ATOMS: atom_id res chain seq x y z
N MET A 1 15.19 -10.36 0.73
CA MET A 1 14.93 -9.05 1.36
C MET A 1 14.23 -9.32 2.69
N THR A 2 14.64 -8.71 3.80
CA THR A 2 14.15 -9.10 5.15
C THR A 2 13.47 -7.95 5.90
N VAL A 3 12.34 -8.25 6.54
CA VAL A 3 11.53 -7.33 7.33
C VAL A 3 11.12 -7.97 8.65
N GLU A 4 10.95 -7.15 9.67
CA GLU A 4 10.25 -7.44 10.91
C GLU A 4 8.78 -7.01 10.75
N LEU A 5 7.87 -7.86 11.20
CA LEU A 5 6.44 -7.58 11.29
C LEU A 5 6.09 -7.41 12.77
N SER A 6 5.36 -6.35 13.11
CA SER A 6 4.96 -6.05 14.48
C SER A 6 3.54 -5.51 14.54
N GLU A 7 2.80 -5.92 15.56
CA GLU A 7 1.37 -5.63 15.69
C GLU A 7 1.15 -4.61 16.81
N HIS A 8 0.56 -3.46 16.49
CA HIS A 8 0.42 -2.33 17.42
C HIS A 8 -1.06 -2.06 17.72
N PRO A 9 -1.49 -2.00 18.99
CA PRO A 9 -2.83 -1.57 19.34
C PRO A 9 -3.00 -0.07 19.04
N ILE A 10 -4.17 0.30 18.52
CA ILE A 10 -4.55 1.68 18.23
C ILE A 10 -5.89 1.93 18.91
N ASP A 11 -5.92 2.85 19.88
CA ASP A 11 -7.17 3.27 20.51
C ASP A 11 -7.88 4.30 19.62
N THR A 12 -9.14 4.05 19.24
CA THR A 12 -9.97 5.00 18.50
C THR A 12 -11.29 5.26 19.24
N PRO A 13 -12.02 6.35 18.92
CA PRO A 13 -13.33 6.61 19.51
C PRO A 13 -14.38 5.51 19.25
N ALA A 14 -14.16 4.68 18.23
CA ALA A 14 -15.01 3.53 17.88
C ALA A 14 -14.47 2.19 18.44
N GLY A 15 -13.58 2.24 19.44
CA GLY A 15 -13.01 1.08 20.14
C GLY A 15 -11.60 0.71 19.66
N PRO A 16 -11.05 -0.40 20.18
CA PRO A 16 -9.70 -0.83 19.84
C PRO A 16 -9.57 -1.24 18.36
N ARG A 17 -8.45 -0.90 17.76
CA ARG A 17 -8.01 -1.27 16.41
C ARG A 17 -6.58 -1.78 16.48
N ARG A 18 -6.06 -2.33 15.37
CA ARG A 18 -4.69 -2.86 15.30
C ARG A 18 -4.02 -2.47 13.99
N ALA A 19 -2.78 -1.98 14.06
CA ALA A 19 -1.95 -1.68 12.91
C ALA A 19 -0.86 -2.74 12.74
N LEU A 20 -0.67 -3.21 11.50
CA LEU A 20 0.48 -4.04 11.13
C LEU A 20 1.62 -3.12 10.68
N VAL A 21 2.69 -3.05 11.46
CA VAL A 21 3.87 -2.22 11.19
C VAL A 21 5.00 -3.09 10.66
N VAL A 22 5.35 -2.87 9.39
CA VAL A 22 6.46 -3.51 8.66
C VAL A 22 7.70 -2.64 8.76
N THR A 23 8.77 -3.22 9.31
CA THR A 23 10.05 -2.53 9.51
C THR A 23 11.15 -3.29 8.77
N PRO A 24 11.89 -2.67 7.83
CA PRO A 24 13.12 -3.25 7.25
C PRO A 24 14.06 -3.77 8.34
N THR A 25 14.70 -4.93 8.14
CA THR A 25 15.75 -5.42 9.05
C THR A 25 17.18 -5.23 8.51
N SER A 26 17.32 -4.86 7.23
CA SER A 26 18.59 -4.51 6.59
C SER A 26 18.46 -3.22 5.78
N PRO A 27 19.58 -2.57 5.39
CA PRO A 27 19.58 -1.63 4.29
C PRO A 27 19.10 -2.26 2.98
N MET A 28 18.44 -1.46 2.15
CA MET A 28 17.76 -1.81 0.91
C MET A 28 17.86 -0.60 -0.04
N SER A 29 18.67 -0.72 -1.10
CA SER A 29 18.81 0.31 -2.14
C SER A 29 18.03 -0.15 -3.37
N ILE A 30 16.93 0.52 -3.69
CA ILE A 30 16.08 0.15 -4.83
C ILE A 30 16.59 0.91 -6.07
N GLY A 31 17.46 0.24 -6.84
CA GLY A 31 18.18 0.81 -7.98
C GLY A 31 17.78 0.22 -9.34
N LEU A 32 18.62 0.46 -10.34
CA LEU A 32 18.36 0.13 -11.75
C LEU A 32 17.98 -1.35 -11.97
N ALA A 33 18.59 -2.28 -11.24
CA ALA A 33 18.26 -3.70 -11.32
C ALA A 33 16.77 -4.01 -10.99
N LYS A 34 16.16 -3.27 -10.05
CA LYS A 34 14.72 -3.42 -9.76
C LYS A 34 13.86 -2.66 -10.79
N LEU A 35 14.36 -1.57 -11.37
CA LEU A 35 13.70 -0.90 -12.50
C LEU A 35 13.63 -1.82 -13.73
N GLU A 36 14.71 -2.51 -14.11
CA GLU A 36 14.69 -3.47 -15.21
C GLU A 36 13.81 -4.69 -14.91
N GLN A 37 13.83 -5.23 -13.68
CA GLN A 37 12.88 -6.28 -13.29
C GLN A 37 11.42 -5.80 -13.49
N LEU A 38 11.11 -4.59 -13.02
CA LEU A 38 9.77 -3.98 -13.14
C LEU A 38 9.41 -3.51 -14.55
N ARG A 39 10.38 -3.43 -15.47
CA ARG A 39 10.15 -3.27 -16.92
C ARG A 39 9.75 -4.59 -17.57
N ALA A 40 10.26 -5.73 -17.07
CA ALA A 40 9.90 -7.06 -17.56
C ALA A 40 8.58 -7.59 -16.97
N SER A 41 8.35 -7.46 -15.65
CA SER A 41 7.08 -7.82 -15.00
C SER A 41 6.83 -7.02 -13.72
N LEU A 42 5.56 -6.78 -13.37
CA LEU A 42 5.15 -6.05 -12.17
C LEU A 42 5.04 -6.93 -10.91
N ASP A 43 5.68 -8.10 -10.91
CA ASP A 43 5.61 -9.14 -9.87
C ASP A 43 5.69 -8.59 -8.43
N THR A 44 4.77 -9.07 -7.59
CA THR A 44 4.68 -8.82 -6.15
C THR A 44 6.05 -9.02 -5.47
N SER A 45 6.57 -8.01 -4.76
CA SER A 45 7.90 -8.11 -4.17
C SER A 45 7.98 -9.14 -3.04
N GLU A 46 9.18 -9.59 -2.70
CA GLU A 46 9.40 -10.53 -1.59
C GLU A 46 8.78 -10.03 -0.26
N ILE A 47 8.85 -8.71 -0.01
CA ILE A 47 8.22 -8.08 1.15
C ILE A 47 6.71 -8.16 1.05
N ASP A 48 6.13 -7.75 -0.07
CA ASP A 48 4.67 -7.76 -0.27
C ASP A 48 4.13 -9.19 -0.07
N GLN A 49 4.83 -10.21 -0.59
CA GLN A 49 4.48 -11.62 -0.38
C GLN A 49 4.62 -12.07 1.09
N VAL A 50 5.61 -11.58 1.84
CA VAL A 50 5.74 -11.84 3.30
C VAL A 50 4.60 -11.20 4.08
N VAL A 51 4.21 -9.97 3.73
CA VAL A 51 3.08 -9.25 4.34
C VAL A 51 1.76 -9.96 4.02
N ILE A 52 1.51 -10.31 2.76
CA ILE A 52 0.33 -11.06 2.31
C ILE A 52 0.19 -12.37 3.10
N ARG A 53 1.26 -13.17 3.19
CA ARG A 53 1.24 -14.43 3.97
C ARG A 53 0.98 -14.22 5.46
N HIS A 54 1.48 -13.14 6.04
CA HIS A 54 1.22 -12.82 7.45
C HIS A 54 -0.23 -12.37 7.69
N ILE A 55 -0.79 -11.51 6.83
CA ILE A 55 -2.21 -11.10 6.93
C ILE A 55 -3.13 -12.31 6.69
N ALA A 56 -2.82 -13.16 5.69
CA ALA A 56 -3.57 -14.38 5.39
C ALA A 56 -3.57 -15.42 6.53
N ALA A 57 -2.57 -15.39 7.42
CA ALA A 57 -2.49 -16.26 8.59
C ALA A 57 -3.37 -15.80 9.76
N HIS A 58 -4.05 -14.64 9.65
CA HIS A 58 -4.90 -14.08 10.69
C HIS A 58 -6.38 -14.05 10.28
N PRO A 59 -7.33 -14.07 11.23
CA PRO A 59 -8.75 -13.85 10.94
C PRO A 59 -9.01 -12.51 10.23
N HIS A 60 -10.03 -12.48 9.37
CA HIS A 60 -10.48 -11.26 8.69
C HIS A 60 -10.75 -10.13 9.69
N GLY A 61 -10.34 -8.90 9.36
CA GLY A 61 -10.48 -7.75 10.25
C GLY A 61 -9.58 -7.74 11.50
N THR A 62 -8.59 -8.65 11.61
CA THR A 62 -7.59 -8.58 12.71
C THR A 62 -6.80 -7.27 12.67
N PHE A 63 -6.42 -6.83 11.47
CA PHE A 63 -5.72 -5.58 11.22
C PHE A 63 -6.64 -4.57 10.54
N HIS A 64 -6.39 -3.30 10.79
CA HIS A 64 -7.23 -2.18 10.32
C HIS A 64 -6.40 -1.12 9.57
N ALA A 65 -5.10 -1.05 9.86
CA ALA A 65 -4.12 -0.25 9.13
C ALA A 65 -2.86 -1.06 8.81
N PHE A 66 -2.24 -0.75 7.67
CA PHE A 66 -0.93 -1.22 7.26
C PHE A 66 0.05 -0.04 7.28
N VAL A 67 1.22 -0.22 7.88
CA VAL A 67 2.27 0.81 7.98
C VAL A 67 3.60 0.23 7.51
N PHE A 68 4.19 0.79 6.46
CA PHE A 68 5.57 0.48 6.05
C PHE A 68 6.55 1.58 6.49
N ARG A 69 7.68 1.19 7.09
CA ARG A 69 8.73 2.12 7.53
C ARG A 69 9.92 2.19 6.56
N GLY A 70 10.40 3.39 6.25
CA GLY A 70 11.66 3.63 5.53
C GLY A 70 12.94 3.45 6.37
N ARG A 71 12.80 3.23 7.68
CA ARG A 71 13.89 3.10 8.65
C ARG A 71 13.65 1.92 9.59
N ASN A 72 14.72 1.42 10.20
CA ASN A 72 14.65 0.39 11.26
C ASN A 72 14.55 1.01 12.66
N ARG A 73 14.90 0.24 13.69
CA ARG A 73 14.98 0.71 15.08
C ARG A 73 16.28 1.46 15.42
N SER A 74 17.33 1.35 14.60
CA SER A 74 18.68 1.83 14.96
C SER A 74 19.24 2.93 14.04
N GLY A 75 18.42 3.58 13.22
CA GLY A 75 18.78 4.87 12.63
C GLY A 75 18.29 5.17 11.21
N PRO A 76 18.83 6.23 10.58
CA PRO A 76 18.30 6.80 9.34
C PRO A 76 18.61 6.00 8.07
N GLY A 77 17.57 5.77 7.26
CA GLY A 77 17.64 5.48 5.82
C GLY A 77 17.92 4.03 5.46
N TRP A 78 16.95 3.13 5.66
CA TRP A 78 17.14 1.71 5.43
C TRP A 78 16.40 1.21 4.17
N TRP A 79 15.20 1.71 3.85
CA TRP A 79 14.60 1.55 2.52
C TRP A 79 14.71 2.89 1.78
N ARG A 80 15.30 2.90 0.59
CA ARG A 80 15.52 4.10 -0.22
C ARG A 80 15.58 3.78 -1.71
N LEU A 81 15.33 4.78 -2.55
CA LEU A 81 15.75 4.74 -3.95
C LEU A 81 17.28 4.85 -4.02
N ASP A 82 17.88 4.23 -5.04
CA ASP A 82 19.32 4.35 -5.25
C ASP A 82 19.70 5.77 -5.70
N PRO A 83 20.59 6.49 -4.96
CA PRO A 83 20.96 7.86 -5.29
C PRO A 83 21.74 8.01 -6.60
N ALA A 84 22.21 6.91 -7.22
CA ALA A 84 22.81 6.94 -8.55
C ALA A 84 21.77 7.08 -9.68
N LEU A 85 20.48 6.82 -9.43
CA LEU A 85 19.43 6.94 -10.43
C LEU A 85 19.20 8.40 -10.85
N GLY A 86 19.09 8.64 -12.16
CA GLY A 86 18.62 9.89 -12.72
C GLY A 86 17.16 10.18 -12.36
N ARG A 87 16.77 11.46 -12.39
CA ARG A 87 15.41 11.89 -11.98
C ARG A 87 14.28 11.20 -12.73
N GLU A 88 14.49 10.81 -13.99
CA GLU A 88 13.47 10.11 -14.78
C GLU A 88 13.39 8.62 -14.44
N GLU A 89 14.52 7.97 -14.15
CA GLU A 89 14.56 6.60 -13.65
C GLU A 89 13.90 6.50 -12.27
N GLN A 90 14.11 7.49 -11.39
CA GLN A 90 13.42 7.58 -10.10
C GLN A 90 11.89 7.71 -10.26
N ARG A 91 11.42 8.45 -11.27
CA ARG A 91 9.98 8.58 -11.59
C ARG A 91 9.39 7.29 -12.14
N GLU A 92 10.05 6.66 -13.12
CA GLU A 92 9.59 5.41 -13.70
C GLU A 92 9.57 4.28 -12.65
N LEU A 93 10.62 4.21 -11.83
CA LEU A 93 10.71 3.26 -10.72
C LEU A 93 9.63 3.52 -9.66
N GLY A 94 9.38 4.77 -9.27
CA GLY A 94 8.28 5.14 -8.38
C GLY A 94 6.92 4.71 -8.93
N TYR A 95 6.66 4.96 -10.22
CA TYR A 95 5.42 4.56 -10.90
C TYR A 95 5.24 3.03 -10.94
N ARG A 96 6.30 2.29 -11.33
CA ARG A 96 6.23 0.83 -11.41
C ARG A 96 6.15 0.15 -10.04
N LEU A 97 6.82 0.69 -9.02
CA LEU A 97 6.67 0.23 -7.63
C LEU A 97 5.23 0.45 -7.17
N TRP A 98 4.62 1.61 -7.46
CA TRP A 98 3.21 1.85 -7.17
C TRP A 98 2.29 0.81 -7.84
N CYS A 99 2.46 0.53 -9.13
CA CYS A 99 1.68 -0.50 -9.82
C CYS A 99 1.91 -1.92 -9.23
N SER A 100 3.10 -2.21 -8.72
CA SER A 100 3.43 -3.47 -8.02
C SER A 100 2.89 -3.51 -6.57
N HIS A 101 2.72 -2.36 -5.91
CA HIS A 101 2.14 -2.27 -4.57
C HIS A 101 0.60 -2.11 -4.56
N LEU A 102 -0.05 -1.71 -5.67
CA LEU A 102 -1.51 -1.87 -5.84
C LEU A 102 -1.96 -3.31 -5.55
N VAL A 103 -1.13 -4.27 -5.96
CA VAL A 103 -1.26 -5.69 -5.68
C VAL A 103 -1.30 -5.95 -4.16
N LEU A 104 -0.36 -5.44 -3.35
CA LEU A 104 -0.47 -5.52 -1.88
C LEU A 104 -1.71 -4.78 -1.33
N ASN A 105 -1.97 -3.56 -1.79
CA ASN A 105 -3.04 -2.71 -1.27
C ASN A 105 -4.44 -3.31 -1.52
N ARG A 106 -4.65 -4.00 -2.64
CA ARG A 106 -5.86 -4.78 -2.94
C ARG A 106 -6.02 -5.97 -1.97
N PHE A 107 -4.94 -6.68 -1.65
CA PHE A 107 -4.97 -7.73 -0.62
C PHE A 107 -5.37 -7.17 0.74
N CYS A 108 -4.74 -6.05 1.14
CA CYS A 108 -5.12 -5.30 2.34
C CYS A 108 -6.61 -4.96 2.34
N ALA A 109 -7.14 -4.38 1.26
CA ALA A 109 -8.57 -4.04 1.13
C ALA A 109 -9.49 -5.27 1.26
N ALA A 110 -9.14 -6.40 0.63
CA ALA A 110 -9.88 -7.66 0.77
C ALA A 110 -9.91 -8.14 2.24
N ALA A 111 -8.80 -8.02 2.97
CA ALA A 111 -8.69 -8.35 4.40
C ALA A 111 -9.34 -7.32 5.35
N GLY A 112 -9.89 -6.22 4.83
CA GLY A 112 -10.52 -5.12 5.58
C GLY A 112 -9.59 -3.97 5.98
N ILE A 113 -8.34 -3.97 5.51
CA ILE A 113 -7.29 -2.99 5.79
C ILE A 113 -7.30 -1.91 4.71
N PHE A 114 -7.96 -0.78 4.96
CA PHE A 114 -8.08 0.32 3.99
C PHE A 114 -7.07 1.45 4.23
N GLU A 115 -6.66 1.69 5.48
CA GLU A 115 -5.60 2.66 5.80
C GLU A 115 -4.22 2.06 5.50
N ASN A 116 -3.57 2.54 4.43
CA ASN A 116 -2.25 2.09 3.99
C ASN A 116 -1.29 3.30 4.03
N ILE A 117 -0.26 3.21 4.88
CA ILE A 117 0.60 4.35 5.24
C ILE A 117 2.07 4.01 5.02
N TRP A 118 2.82 4.91 4.39
CA TRP A 118 4.25 4.76 4.18
C TRP A 118 4.99 5.91 4.87
N PHE A 119 5.90 5.57 5.78
CA PHE A 119 6.36 6.45 6.85
C PHE A 119 7.88 6.36 7.00
N ASP A 120 8.50 7.35 7.65
CA ASP A 120 9.97 7.42 7.88
C ASP A 120 10.81 7.57 6.60
N TRP A 121 10.16 7.94 5.49
CA TRP A 121 10.76 8.11 4.16
C TRP A 121 11.59 9.40 4.04
N THR A 122 12.40 9.51 2.96
CA THR A 122 13.10 10.76 2.63
C THR A 122 12.40 11.51 1.50
N ASN A 123 12.84 12.75 1.27
CA ASN A 123 12.32 13.61 0.22
C ASN A 123 12.51 13.03 -1.21
N ALA A 124 13.43 12.07 -1.41
CA ALA A 124 13.58 11.40 -2.71
C ALA A 124 12.42 10.44 -2.99
N GLU A 125 12.18 9.51 -2.06
CA GLU A 125 11.14 8.48 -2.15
C GLU A 125 9.76 9.13 -2.23
N VAL A 126 9.46 10.10 -1.35
CA VAL A 126 8.16 10.79 -1.34
C VAL A 126 7.90 11.52 -2.66
N ARG A 127 8.88 12.26 -3.21
CA ARG A 127 8.67 12.93 -4.52
C ARG A 127 8.43 11.95 -5.66
N ALA A 128 9.13 10.81 -5.67
CA ALA A 128 8.94 9.79 -6.69
C ALA A 128 7.55 9.14 -6.59
N PHE A 129 7.10 8.81 -5.37
CA PHE A 129 5.82 8.15 -5.14
C PHE A 129 4.61 9.08 -5.19
N SER A 130 4.73 10.36 -4.82
CA SER A 130 3.68 11.36 -5.05
C SER A 130 3.48 11.58 -6.55
N ALA A 131 4.54 11.84 -7.33
CA ALA A 131 4.42 12.01 -8.78
C ALA A 131 3.88 10.75 -9.49
N ALA A 132 4.19 9.57 -8.95
CA ALA A 132 3.62 8.30 -9.38
C ALA A 132 2.14 8.14 -9.02
N ALA A 133 1.73 8.53 -7.80
CA ALA A 133 0.33 8.51 -7.38
C ALA A 133 -0.52 9.53 -8.17
N ASP A 134 -0.02 10.74 -8.40
CA ASP A 134 -0.67 11.77 -9.22
C ASP A 134 -0.95 11.23 -10.63
N ARG A 135 0.08 10.63 -11.26
CA ARG A 135 -0.03 10.01 -12.58
C ARG A 135 -1.02 8.84 -12.58
N LEU A 136 -0.82 7.86 -11.69
CA LEU A 136 -1.62 6.64 -11.63
C LEU A 136 -3.08 6.92 -11.28
N GLY A 137 -3.33 7.85 -10.35
CA GLY A 137 -4.66 8.35 -10.01
C GLY A 137 -5.33 9.08 -11.18
N GLY A 138 -4.55 9.81 -12.01
CA GLY A 138 -5.01 10.34 -13.30
C GLY A 138 -5.44 9.23 -14.27
N GLU A 139 -4.54 8.27 -14.54
CA GLU A 139 -4.83 7.14 -15.43
C GLU A 139 -6.03 6.30 -14.98
N LEU A 140 -6.20 6.11 -13.66
CA LEU A 140 -7.34 5.38 -13.06
C LEU A 140 -8.64 6.19 -13.11
N ARG A 141 -8.57 7.52 -12.93
CA ARG A 141 -9.72 8.42 -13.04
C ARG A 141 -10.30 8.41 -14.46
N GLU A 142 -9.46 8.56 -15.48
CA GLU A 142 -9.93 8.48 -16.86
C GLU A 142 -10.53 7.09 -17.20
N ARG A 143 -10.01 6.00 -16.61
CA ARG A 143 -10.58 4.65 -16.81
C ARG A 143 -11.95 4.55 -16.17
N ALA A 144 -12.13 5.05 -14.94
CA ALA A 144 -13.43 5.09 -14.25
C ALA A 144 -14.46 6.00 -14.95
N GLU A 145 -14.01 7.07 -15.62
CA GLU A 145 -14.86 7.93 -16.47
C GLU A 145 -15.28 7.27 -17.79
N ARG A 146 -14.66 6.14 -18.16
CA ARG A 146 -14.97 5.31 -19.34
C ARG A 146 -15.64 3.97 -18.96
N SER A 147 -16.04 3.79 -17.70
CA SER A 147 -16.70 2.59 -17.20
C SER A 147 -18.09 2.35 -17.79
N ALA A 148 -18.52 1.09 -17.84
CA ALA A 148 -19.85 0.72 -18.30
C ALA A 148 -20.96 1.11 -17.30
N ASP A 149 -22.20 1.21 -17.79
CA ASP A 149 -23.42 1.27 -16.99
C ASP A 149 -24.33 0.07 -17.36
N PRO A 150 -24.58 -0.89 -16.47
CA PRO A 150 -24.00 -1.02 -15.12
C PRO A 150 -22.49 -1.34 -15.16
N PRO A 151 -21.72 -0.98 -14.11
CA PRO A 151 -20.29 -1.20 -14.05
C PRO A 151 -19.93 -2.69 -13.99
N THR A 152 -18.86 -3.07 -14.68
CA THR A 152 -18.28 -4.41 -14.60
C THR A 152 -17.50 -4.62 -13.29
N PRO A 153 -17.11 -5.86 -12.94
CA PRO A 153 -16.19 -6.08 -11.83
C PRO A 153 -14.83 -5.36 -12.00
N ASN A 154 -14.34 -5.21 -13.24
CA ASN A 154 -13.09 -4.49 -13.53
C ASN A 154 -13.24 -2.97 -13.40
N ASP A 155 -14.42 -2.42 -13.69
CA ASP A 155 -14.75 -1.02 -13.38
C ASP A 155 -14.77 -0.79 -11.87
N THR A 156 -15.34 -1.74 -11.12
CA THR A 156 -15.39 -1.68 -9.65
C THR A 156 -13.98 -1.81 -9.04
N LEU A 157 -13.13 -2.67 -9.59
CA LEU A 157 -11.70 -2.75 -9.22
C LEU A 157 -10.96 -1.45 -9.55
N THR A 158 -11.22 -0.83 -10.70
CA THR A 158 -10.63 0.45 -11.09
C THR A 158 -11.02 1.57 -10.12
N GLN A 159 -12.27 1.58 -9.63
CA GLN A 159 -12.73 2.51 -8.60
C GLN A 159 -12.08 2.26 -7.23
N LEU A 160 -11.83 0.99 -6.86
CA LEU A 160 -11.12 0.64 -5.65
C LEU A 160 -9.64 1.04 -5.72
N ASP A 161 -8.94 0.70 -6.81
CA ASP A 161 -7.55 1.10 -7.07
C ASP A 161 -7.41 2.63 -7.03
N ARG A 162 -8.36 3.35 -7.65
CA ARG A 162 -8.39 4.81 -7.63
C ARG A 162 -8.48 5.34 -6.20
N TRP A 163 -9.40 4.80 -5.38
CA TRP A 163 -9.50 5.20 -3.97
C TRP A 163 -8.21 4.89 -3.21
N LEU A 164 -7.64 3.68 -3.38
CA LEU A 164 -6.40 3.27 -2.72
C LEU A 164 -5.20 4.18 -3.08
N VAL A 165 -5.14 4.71 -4.30
CA VAL A 165 -4.11 5.69 -4.71
C VAL A 165 -4.42 7.10 -4.21
N GLU A 166 -5.67 7.58 -4.35
CA GLU A 166 -6.09 8.94 -3.95
C GLU A 166 -6.08 9.15 -2.42
N ARG A 167 -6.21 8.10 -1.60
CA ARG A 167 -6.16 8.15 -0.12
C ARG A 167 -4.79 7.81 0.50
N HIS A 168 -3.83 7.37 -0.30
CA HIS A 168 -2.55 6.86 0.22
C HIS A 168 -1.74 7.96 0.89
N THR A 169 -1.23 7.70 2.10
CA THR A 169 -0.57 8.76 2.89
C THR A 169 0.92 8.48 3.11
N PHE A 170 1.75 9.49 2.79
CA PHE A 170 3.20 9.47 2.97
C PHE A 170 3.64 10.42 4.11
N PHE A 171 4.36 9.92 5.11
CA PHE A 171 4.87 10.72 6.23
C PHE A 171 6.40 10.81 6.26
N LEU A 172 6.90 12.05 6.33
CA LEU A 172 8.31 12.39 6.47
C LEU A 172 8.69 12.56 7.95
N ALA A 173 9.83 11.99 8.35
CA ALA A 173 10.59 12.34 9.56
C ALA A 173 9.78 12.53 10.86
N MET A 174 8.75 11.70 11.07
CA MET A 174 7.89 11.65 12.25
C MET A 174 8.30 10.47 13.15
N GLU A 175 7.97 10.50 14.44
CA GLU A 175 8.16 9.34 15.34
C GLU A 175 7.00 8.34 15.20
N LEU A 176 7.29 7.04 15.34
CA LEU A 176 6.29 5.98 15.14
C LEU A 176 5.13 6.15 16.12
N ASP A 177 5.41 6.39 17.39
CA ASP A 177 4.42 6.62 18.45
C ASP A 177 3.50 7.82 18.13
N THR A 178 4.01 8.85 17.45
CA THR A 178 3.18 9.98 16.99
C THR A 178 2.27 9.57 15.83
N LEU A 179 2.73 8.73 14.90
CA LEU A 179 1.85 8.13 13.88
C LEU A 179 0.77 7.25 14.56
N LEU A 180 1.17 6.31 15.42
CA LEU A 180 0.28 5.31 16.05
C LEU A 180 -0.77 5.95 16.97
N HIS A 181 -0.40 6.94 17.79
CA HIS A 181 -1.29 7.46 18.85
C HIS A 181 -1.94 8.82 18.56
N LYS A 182 -1.56 9.55 17.51
CA LYS A 182 -2.14 10.87 17.18
C LYS A 182 -2.71 10.99 15.77
N ILE A 183 -2.16 10.24 14.81
CA ILE A 183 -2.52 10.35 13.39
C ILE A 183 -3.43 9.20 12.96
N LEU A 184 -3.05 7.96 13.26
CA LEU A 184 -3.82 6.77 12.91
C LEU A 184 -5.25 6.72 13.51
N PRO A 185 -5.51 7.12 14.77
CA PRO A 185 -6.86 7.13 15.32
C PRO A 185 -7.83 8.01 14.52
N THR A 186 -7.34 9.16 14.06
CA THR A 186 -8.09 10.12 13.23
C THR A 186 -8.31 9.56 11.82
N ARG A 187 -7.25 9.07 11.17
CA ARG A 187 -7.32 8.43 9.84
C ARG A 187 -8.30 7.25 9.81
N LEU A 188 -8.24 6.37 10.81
CA LEU A 188 -9.17 5.24 10.96
C LEU A 188 -10.62 5.72 11.12
N ALA A 189 -10.88 6.74 11.94
CA ALA A 189 -12.22 7.28 12.12
C ALA A 189 -12.80 7.93 10.84
N GLU A 190 -11.97 8.56 10.00
CA GLU A 190 -12.39 9.04 8.67
C GLU A 190 -12.80 7.87 7.77
N THR A 191 -11.93 6.87 7.63
CA THR A 191 -12.15 5.71 6.76
C THR A 191 -13.31 4.82 7.25
N GLU A 192 -13.59 4.78 8.55
CA GLU A 192 -14.77 4.14 9.13
C GLU A 192 -16.09 4.71 8.59
N GLY A 193 -16.15 6.02 8.31
CA GLY A 193 -17.29 6.66 7.66
C GLY A 193 -17.55 6.19 6.22
N GLU A 194 -16.54 5.63 5.55
CA GLU A 194 -16.63 5.12 4.17
C GLU A 194 -16.69 3.59 4.07
N LEU A 195 -16.53 2.84 5.17
CA LEU A 195 -16.43 1.37 5.16
C LEU A 195 -17.57 0.66 4.43
N ALA A 196 -18.79 1.19 4.46
CA ALA A 196 -19.92 0.62 3.70
C ALA A 196 -19.69 0.67 2.19
N ARG A 197 -19.20 1.80 1.66
CA ARG A 197 -18.83 1.98 0.25
C ARG A 197 -17.62 1.12 -0.10
N LEU A 198 -16.61 1.08 0.76
CA LEU A 198 -15.37 0.33 0.51
C LEU A 198 -15.61 -1.18 0.48
N ARG A 199 -16.44 -1.71 1.38
CA ARG A 199 -16.87 -3.12 1.36
C ARG A 199 -17.69 -3.45 0.11
N ALA A 200 -18.53 -2.53 -0.37
CA ALA A 200 -19.25 -2.70 -1.63
C ALA A 200 -18.31 -2.73 -2.86
N LEU A 201 -17.29 -1.85 -2.90
CA LEU A 201 -16.26 -1.87 -3.95
C LEU A 201 -15.44 -3.16 -3.93
N VAL A 202 -15.03 -3.64 -2.76
CA VAL A 202 -14.36 -4.95 -2.63
C VAL A 202 -15.28 -6.06 -3.16
N ALA A 203 -16.50 -6.17 -2.64
CA ALA A 203 -17.45 -7.23 -2.96
C ALA A 203 -17.91 -7.26 -4.44
N GLY A 204 -17.98 -6.11 -5.11
CA GLY A 204 -18.34 -6.00 -6.53
C GLY A 204 -17.17 -6.23 -7.50
N SER A 205 -15.96 -6.47 -7.01
CA SER A 205 -14.74 -6.59 -7.82
C SER A 205 -14.14 -8.02 -7.81
N PRO A 206 -13.25 -8.38 -8.74
CA PRO A 206 -12.65 -9.73 -8.79
C PRO A 206 -11.89 -10.12 -7.52
N ILE A 207 -11.42 -9.14 -6.72
CA ILE A 207 -10.70 -9.44 -5.48
C ILE A 207 -11.59 -9.99 -4.36
N ALA A 208 -12.92 -9.93 -4.49
CA ALA A 208 -13.86 -10.59 -3.58
C ALA A 208 -13.74 -12.11 -3.57
N ALA A 209 -13.28 -12.71 -4.67
CA ALA A 209 -13.13 -14.16 -4.82
C ALA A 209 -11.72 -14.66 -4.45
N LEU A 210 -10.84 -13.79 -3.94
CA LEU A 210 -9.45 -14.14 -3.64
C LEU A 210 -9.28 -14.61 -2.20
N ASP A 211 -9.54 -15.90 -1.98
CA ASP A 211 -9.06 -16.61 -0.78
C ASP A 211 -7.54 -16.42 -0.64
N GLY A 212 -7.07 -16.17 0.59
CA GLY A 212 -5.77 -15.55 0.90
C GLY A 212 -4.50 -16.31 0.49
N LEU A 213 -4.61 -17.43 -0.23
CA LEU A 213 -3.52 -18.27 -0.73
C LEU A 213 -3.37 -18.23 -2.27
N HIS A 214 -4.41 -17.84 -3.03
CA HIS A 214 -4.44 -17.99 -4.50
C HIS A 214 -4.09 -16.70 -5.27
N TRP A 215 -3.23 -15.87 -4.68
CA TRP A 215 -2.90 -14.55 -5.20
C TRP A 215 -1.92 -14.51 -6.39
N TYR A 216 -1.44 -15.67 -6.87
CA TYR A 216 -0.38 -15.76 -7.88
C TYR A 216 -0.85 -15.82 -9.34
N ASP A 217 -2.12 -16.12 -9.62
CA ASP A 217 -2.64 -16.28 -11.00
C ASP A 217 -3.53 -15.12 -11.48
N ALA A 218 -4.02 -14.26 -10.58
CA ALA A 218 -4.99 -13.19 -10.90
C ALA A 218 -4.39 -11.94 -11.59
N SER A 219 -3.17 -12.06 -12.15
CA SER A 219 -2.44 -10.98 -12.83
C SER A 219 -2.11 -11.33 -14.29
N ARG A 220 -3.06 -11.97 -14.99
CA ARG A 220 -3.01 -12.32 -16.42
C ARG A 220 -4.29 -11.87 -17.12
#